data_AF-A0A7K4CKX2-F1
#
_entry.id   AF-A0A7K4CKX2-F1
#
_cell.length_a   1.000
_cell.length_b   1.000
_cell.length_c   1.000
_cell.angle_alpha   90.00
_cell.angle_beta   90.00
_cell.angle_gamma   90.00
#
_symmetry.space_group_name_H-M   'P 1'
#
loop_
_entity.id
_entity.type
_entity.pdbx_description
1 polymer ?
#
loop_
_entity_poly.entity_id
_entity_poly.type
_entity_poly.pdbx_seq_one_letter_code
_entity_poly.pdbx_strand_id
1 'polypeptide(L)'
;MQRAEIIARGDVQRVGFRDAVQKIARNLELSGTVQNLEPYDVRIVAEGEEAALKEFVKAINIQDKPIRVQALETRWTAATGEFPYFKILRGDWHEELEESLDVAIGLLHRFIEFGEQNLMVSKENLSIGKMMLEKQDKMLEKQDRMLEKQDQMLEKEDETLGEIRGMRSDLHDHLERRFARIEDDIVEIKRAIKEMGGSY
;
A
#
# COMPACT_ATOMS: atom_id res chain seq x y z
N MET A 1 52.93 -16.95 -0.37
CA MET A 1 51.73 -17.80 -0.39
C MET A 1 51.52 -18.49 0.95
N GLN A 2 50.27 -18.50 1.42
CA GLN A 2 49.82 -19.18 2.65
C GLN A 2 48.64 -20.10 2.32
N ARG A 3 48.29 -20.98 3.27
CA ARG A 3 47.09 -21.83 3.23
C ARG A 3 46.19 -21.47 4.42
N ALA A 4 44.90 -21.30 4.15
CA ALA A 4 43.85 -21.13 5.15
C ALA A 4 42.94 -22.36 5.15
N GLU A 5 42.83 -23.03 6.28
CA GLU A 5 41.78 -24.03 6.52
C GLU A 5 40.67 -23.38 7.34
N ILE A 6 39.47 -23.35 6.77
CA ILE A 6 38.32 -22.66 7.34
C ILE A 6 37.18 -23.66 7.54
N ILE A 7 36.61 -23.67 8.73
CA ILE A 7 35.35 -24.37 9.02
C ILE A 7 34.26 -23.32 9.19
N ALA A 8 33.27 -23.38 8.31
CA ALA A 8 32.08 -22.54 8.38
C ALA A 8 30.93 -23.31 9.02
N ARG A 9 30.27 -22.69 10.00
CA ARG A 9 29.12 -23.24 10.71
C ARG A 9 27.91 -22.32 10.58
N GLY A 10 26.70 -22.89 10.57
CA GLY A 10 25.43 -22.16 10.48
C GLY A 10 24.52 -22.68 9.38
N ASP A 11 23.72 -21.81 8.77
CA ASP A 11 22.91 -22.12 7.59
C ASP A 11 23.82 -22.05 6.36
N VAL A 12 24.72 -23.03 6.22
CA VAL A 12 25.79 -23.07 5.20
C VAL A 12 25.71 -24.28 4.27
N GLN A 13 24.86 -25.26 4.56
CA GLN A 13 24.60 -26.38 3.68
C GLN A 13 23.24 -26.24 2.99
N ARG A 14 23.11 -26.82 1.78
CA ARG A 14 21.87 -26.84 0.97
C ARG A 14 21.29 -25.46 0.60
N VAL A 15 22.08 -24.40 0.76
CA VAL A 15 21.70 -22.99 0.52
C VAL A 15 22.55 -22.30 -0.55
N GLY A 16 23.36 -23.07 -1.30
CA GLY A 16 24.24 -22.52 -2.35
C GLY A 16 25.55 -21.89 -1.84
N PHE A 17 25.91 -22.09 -0.57
CA PHE A 17 27.13 -21.52 0.01
C PHE A 17 28.41 -21.98 -0.71
N ARG A 18 28.52 -23.27 -1.09
CA ARG A 18 29.69 -23.81 -1.80
C ARG A 18 29.95 -23.08 -3.13
N ASP A 19 28.88 -22.78 -3.88
CA ASP A 19 28.95 -22.03 -5.13
C ASP A 19 29.39 -20.58 -4.90
N ALA A 20 28.85 -19.93 -3.85
CA ALA A 20 29.27 -18.58 -3.45
C ALA A 20 30.76 -18.54 -3.07
N VAL A 21 31.22 -19.49 -2.24
CA VAL A 21 32.63 -19.62 -1.83
C VAL A 21 33.53 -19.82 -3.04
N GLN A 22 33.20 -20.72 -3.97
CA GLN A 22 33.99 -20.93 -5.19
C GLN A 22 34.06 -19.66 -6.04
N LYS A 23 32.95 -18.94 -6.18
CA LYS A 23 32.91 -17.68 -6.96
C LYS A 23 33.82 -16.62 -6.34
N ILE A 24 33.77 -16.45 -5.02
CA ILE A 24 34.63 -15.50 -4.29
C ILE A 24 36.10 -15.91 -4.42
N ALA A 25 36.42 -17.19 -4.23
CA ALA A 25 37.79 -17.70 -4.35
C ALA A 25 38.38 -17.44 -5.75
N ARG A 26 37.58 -17.68 -6.80
CA ARG A 26 37.98 -17.39 -8.19
C ARG A 26 38.24 -15.91 -8.45
N ASN A 27 37.40 -15.03 -7.93
CA ASN A 27 37.57 -13.58 -8.07
C ASN A 27 38.83 -13.06 -7.39
N LEU A 28 39.28 -13.74 -6.33
CA LEU A 28 40.49 -13.42 -5.57
C LEU A 28 41.72 -14.23 -6.02
N GLU A 29 41.60 -14.95 -7.15
CA GLU A 29 42.67 -15.79 -7.74
C GLU A 29 43.24 -16.84 -6.75
N LEU A 30 42.40 -17.34 -5.85
CA LEU A 30 42.76 -18.37 -4.88
C LEU A 30 42.57 -19.78 -5.45
N SER A 31 43.40 -20.72 -5.03
CA SER A 31 43.23 -22.15 -5.30
C SER A 31 42.80 -22.91 -4.05
N GLY A 32 42.25 -24.11 -4.20
CA GLY A 32 41.81 -24.89 -3.04
C GLY A 32 40.54 -25.69 -3.26
N THR A 33 39.85 -26.01 -2.17
CA THR A 33 38.63 -26.82 -2.20
C THR A 33 37.58 -26.35 -1.21
N VAL A 34 36.31 -26.64 -1.52
CA VAL A 34 35.19 -26.51 -0.59
C VAL A 34 34.35 -27.79 -0.60
N GLN A 35 33.99 -28.28 0.58
CA GLN A 35 33.22 -29.50 0.74
C GLN A 35 32.29 -29.42 1.97
N ASN A 36 31.17 -30.13 1.92
CA ASN A 36 30.34 -30.32 3.10
C ASN A 36 31.04 -31.30 4.06
N LEU A 37 30.91 -31.05 5.35
CA LEU A 37 31.27 -31.97 6.42
C LEU A 37 30.01 -32.37 7.16
N GLU A 38 29.83 -33.67 7.36
CA GLU A 38 28.81 -34.16 8.29
C GLU A 38 29.14 -33.71 9.73
N PRO A 39 28.14 -33.30 10.53
CA PRO A 39 26.72 -33.30 10.19
C PRO A 39 26.26 -32.07 9.37
N TYR A 40 26.72 -30.84 9.65
CA TYR A 40 26.17 -29.61 9.02
C TYR A 40 27.21 -28.51 8.71
N ASP A 41 28.50 -28.80 8.83
CA ASP A 41 29.56 -27.79 8.64
C ASP A 41 30.07 -27.77 7.19
N VAL A 42 30.79 -26.73 6.80
CA VAL A 42 31.47 -26.65 5.50
C VAL A 42 32.96 -26.44 5.71
N ARG A 43 33.77 -27.33 5.15
CA ARG A 43 35.24 -27.20 5.15
C ARG A 43 35.69 -26.54 3.87
N ILE A 44 36.53 -25.53 4.04
CA ILE A 44 37.16 -24.78 2.97
C ILE A 44 38.67 -24.84 3.18
N VAL A 45 39.40 -25.16 2.13
CA VAL A 45 40.85 -25.00 2.06
C VAL A 45 41.13 -24.00 0.95
N ALA A 46 41.85 -22.92 1.25
CA ALA A 46 42.22 -21.91 0.27
C ALA A 46 43.72 -21.62 0.36
N GLU A 47 44.40 -21.53 -0.77
CA GLU A 47 45.81 -21.16 -0.90
C GLU A 47 45.96 -19.93 -1.79
N GLY A 48 46.88 -19.04 -1.43
CA GLY A 48 47.15 -17.83 -2.19
C GLY A 48 47.94 -16.78 -1.42
N GLU A 49 47.87 -15.53 -1.85
CA GLU A 49 48.49 -14.40 -1.15
C GLU A 49 47.76 -14.09 0.16
N GLU A 50 48.50 -13.69 1.19
CA GLU A 50 47.95 -13.43 2.52
C GLU A 50 46.86 -12.37 2.51
N ALA A 51 47.03 -11.32 1.69
CA ALA A 51 46.04 -10.27 1.52
C ALA A 51 44.72 -10.81 0.94
N ALA A 52 44.80 -11.62 -0.12
CA ALA A 52 43.64 -12.22 -0.77
C ALA A 52 42.93 -13.21 0.15
N LEU A 53 43.66 -14.00 0.95
CA LEU A 53 43.06 -14.93 1.91
C LEU A 53 42.34 -14.21 3.05
N LYS A 54 42.88 -13.08 3.55
CA LYS A 54 42.20 -12.26 4.56
C LYS A 54 40.92 -11.65 4.01
N GLU A 55 40.92 -11.22 2.76
CA GLU A 55 39.72 -10.72 2.08
C GLU A 55 38.69 -11.83 1.88
N PHE A 56 39.15 -13.02 1.46
CA PHE A 56 38.32 -14.20 1.28
C PHE A 56 37.57 -14.58 2.57
N VAL A 57 38.27 -14.66 3.72
CA VAL A 57 37.66 -14.97 5.02
C VAL A 57 36.56 -13.95 5.39
N LYS A 58 36.73 -12.67 5.06
CA LYS A 58 35.70 -11.66 5.28
C LYS A 58 34.52 -11.84 4.33
N ALA A 59 34.79 -12.09 3.05
CA ALA A 59 33.78 -12.19 2.01
C ALA A 59 32.88 -13.43 2.18
N ILE A 60 33.40 -14.53 2.70
CA ILE A 60 32.61 -15.74 2.96
C ILE A 60 31.73 -15.64 4.21
N ASN A 61 31.85 -14.60 5.04
CA ASN A 61 30.99 -14.39 6.22
C ASN A 61 29.63 -13.77 5.81
N ILE A 62 28.83 -14.53 5.08
CA ILE A 62 27.55 -14.09 4.50
C ILE A 62 26.44 -14.13 5.56
N GLN A 63 25.67 -13.05 5.67
CA GLN A 63 24.53 -12.89 6.60
C GLN A 63 23.17 -12.74 5.89
N ASP A 64 23.14 -12.94 4.57
CA ASP A 64 21.95 -12.75 3.74
C ASP A 64 21.22 -14.06 3.44
N LYS A 65 19.92 -14.12 3.72
CA LYS A 65 19.12 -15.33 3.54
C LYS A 65 19.08 -15.73 2.06
N PRO A 66 19.24 -17.02 1.70
CA PRO A 66 19.16 -18.19 2.58
C PRO A 66 20.47 -18.60 3.30
N ILE A 67 21.57 -17.86 3.13
CA ILE A 67 22.88 -18.21 3.71
C ILE A 67 23.10 -17.44 5.02
N ARG A 68 23.44 -18.14 6.11
CA ARG A 68 23.78 -17.49 7.37
C ARG A 68 24.96 -18.16 8.05
N VAL A 69 26.12 -17.54 7.95
CA VAL A 69 27.33 -17.99 8.64
C VAL A 69 27.26 -17.55 10.09
N GLN A 70 27.23 -18.49 11.02
CA GLN A 70 27.21 -18.22 12.47
C GLN A 70 28.63 -18.14 13.04
N ALA A 71 29.53 -18.99 12.53
CA ALA A 71 30.92 -19.03 12.98
C ALA A 71 31.85 -19.41 11.83
N LEU A 72 33.06 -18.82 11.83
CA LEU A 72 34.18 -19.19 10.98
C LEU A 72 35.38 -19.51 11.87
N GLU A 73 35.88 -20.73 11.80
CA GLU A 73 37.13 -21.11 12.45
C GLU A 73 38.23 -21.18 11.39
N THR A 74 39.23 -20.31 11.48
CA THR A 74 40.32 -20.23 10.50
C THR A 74 41.64 -20.67 11.12
N ARG A 75 42.35 -21.57 10.44
CA ARG A 75 43.72 -21.98 10.77
C ARG A 75 44.64 -21.68 9.59
N TRP A 76 45.82 -21.12 9.87
CA TRP A 76 46.78 -20.71 8.87
C TRP A 76 47.99 -21.64 8.87
N THR A 77 48.40 -22.11 7.70
CA THR A 77 49.56 -22.99 7.50
C THR A 77 50.37 -22.56 6.27
N ALA A 78 51.53 -23.17 6.07
CA ALA A 78 52.28 -23.00 4.83
C ALA A 78 51.47 -23.54 3.64
N ALA A 79 51.57 -22.86 2.49
CA ALA A 79 50.95 -23.33 1.25
C ALA A 79 51.63 -24.62 0.76
N THR A 80 50.82 -25.58 0.33
CA THR A 80 51.29 -26.86 -0.20
C THR A 80 51.47 -26.82 -1.71
N GLY A 81 50.75 -25.94 -2.41
CA GLY A 81 50.77 -25.85 -3.88
C GLY A 81 50.06 -27.02 -4.56
N GLU A 82 49.27 -27.79 -3.81
CA GLU A 82 48.60 -29.01 -4.28
C GLU A 82 47.40 -28.71 -5.20
N PHE A 83 46.91 -27.47 -5.19
CA PHE A 83 45.66 -27.09 -5.87
C PHE A 83 45.94 -26.20 -7.09
N PRO A 84 45.71 -26.68 -8.33
CA PRO A 84 45.87 -25.88 -9.54
C PRO A 84 44.72 -24.88 -9.76
N TYR A 85 43.56 -25.11 -9.14
CA TYR A 85 42.38 -24.25 -9.20
C TYR A 85 41.47 -24.51 -8.00
N PHE A 86 40.45 -23.66 -7.81
CA PHE A 86 39.46 -23.85 -6.76
C PHE A 86 38.31 -24.80 -7.17
N LYS A 87 38.12 -25.90 -6.44
CA LYS A 87 37.16 -26.97 -6.78
C LYS A 87 36.11 -27.19 -5.68
N ILE A 88 34.86 -27.43 -6.08
CA ILE A 88 33.83 -27.95 -5.16
C ILE A 88 33.94 -29.48 -5.13
N LEU A 89 34.10 -30.05 -3.93
CA LEU A 89 34.02 -31.49 -3.72
C LEU A 89 32.59 -31.81 -3.27
N ARG A 90 31.95 -32.74 -3.98
CA ARG A 90 30.61 -33.25 -3.69
C ARG A 90 30.75 -34.69 -3.18
N GLY A 91 29.98 -35.04 -2.16
CA GLY A 91 29.89 -36.40 -1.63
C GLY A 91 29.06 -37.30 -2.53
N ASP A 92 28.36 -38.28 -1.94
CA ASP A 92 27.37 -39.08 -2.68
C ASP A 92 26.25 -38.16 -3.19
N TRP A 93 25.98 -38.25 -4.49
CA TRP A 93 24.98 -37.43 -5.16
C TRP A 93 23.55 -37.82 -4.77
N HIS A 94 23.29 -39.06 -4.33
CA HIS A 94 21.96 -39.48 -3.89
C HIS A 94 21.54 -38.79 -2.58
N GLU A 95 22.40 -38.80 -1.58
CA GLU A 95 22.10 -38.19 -0.28
C GLU A 95 22.04 -36.66 -0.37
N GLU A 96 23.01 -36.01 -1.04
CA GLU A 96 22.99 -34.54 -1.19
C GLU A 96 21.73 -34.01 -1.94
N LEU A 97 21.15 -34.83 -2.82
CA LEU A 97 19.95 -34.47 -3.58
C LEU A 97 18.67 -34.55 -2.76
N GLU A 98 18.42 -35.66 -2.07
CA GLU A 98 17.23 -35.86 -1.23
C GLU A 98 17.11 -34.73 -0.21
N GLU A 99 18.22 -34.48 0.45
CA GLU A 99 18.45 -33.40 1.35
C GLU A 99 18.10 -32.00 0.79
N SER A 100 18.55 -31.70 -0.43
CA SER A 100 18.27 -30.44 -1.11
C SER A 100 16.82 -30.32 -1.57
N LEU A 101 16.19 -31.44 -1.94
CA LEU A 101 14.79 -31.49 -2.36
C LEU A 101 13.85 -31.20 -1.18
N ASP A 102 14.12 -31.74 0.01
CA ASP A 102 13.34 -31.44 1.21
C ASP A 102 13.34 -29.94 1.56
N VAL A 103 14.50 -29.28 1.42
CA VAL A 103 14.60 -27.83 1.62
C VAL A 103 13.80 -27.08 0.56
N ALA A 104 13.88 -27.49 -0.70
CA ALA A 104 13.13 -26.89 -1.79
C ALA A 104 11.61 -27.05 -1.59
N ILE A 105 11.16 -28.22 -1.16
CA ILE A 105 9.77 -28.52 -0.83
C ILE A 105 9.29 -27.63 0.33
N GLY A 106 10.07 -27.53 1.40
CA GLY A 106 9.74 -26.65 2.53
C GLY A 106 9.63 -25.17 2.15
N LEU A 107 10.50 -24.69 1.26
CA LEU A 107 10.41 -23.34 0.71
C LEU A 107 9.15 -23.15 -0.15
N LEU A 108 8.83 -24.11 -1.01
CA LEU A 108 7.63 -24.08 -1.84
C LEU A 108 6.35 -24.05 -1.01
N HIS A 109 6.26 -24.89 0.04
CA HIS A 109 5.13 -24.85 0.98
C HIS A 109 4.98 -23.47 1.63
N ARG A 110 6.08 -22.87 2.09
CA ARG A 110 6.06 -21.52 2.67
C ARG A 110 5.60 -20.46 1.66
N PHE A 111 6.01 -20.58 0.40
CA PHE A 111 5.54 -19.68 -0.66
C PHE A 111 4.05 -19.84 -0.95
N ILE A 112 3.54 -21.07 -0.98
CA ILE A 112 2.11 -21.35 -1.17
C ILE A 112 1.30 -20.76 -0.02
N GLU A 113 1.70 -21.02 1.23
CA GLU A 113 1.05 -20.45 2.42
C GLU A 113 1.00 -18.93 2.38
N PHE A 114 2.12 -18.28 2.02
CA PHE A 114 2.16 -16.83 1.86
C PHE A 114 1.25 -16.33 0.73
N GLY A 115 1.18 -17.07 -0.38
CA GLY A 115 0.26 -16.79 -1.48
C GLY A 115 -1.20 -16.87 -1.04
N GLU A 116 -1.57 -17.90 -0.27
CA GLU A 116 -2.91 -18.08 0.27
C GLU A 116 -3.30 -16.96 1.25
N GLN A 117 -2.40 -16.55 2.14
CA GLN A 117 -2.61 -15.43 3.06
C GLN A 117 -2.87 -14.12 2.30
N ASN A 118 -2.04 -13.81 1.29
CA ASN A 118 -2.25 -12.61 0.47
C ASN A 118 -3.58 -12.66 -0.28
N LEU A 119 -3.97 -13.83 -0.81
CA LEU A 119 -5.26 -14.00 -1.48
C LEU A 119 -6.43 -13.78 -0.51
N MET A 120 -6.30 -14.24 0.74
CA MET A 120 -7.32 -14.03 1.77
C MET A 120 -7.50 -12.53 2.08
N VAL A 121 -6.41 -11.80 2.31
CA VAL A 121 -6.44 -10.34 2.52
C VAL A 121 -7.04 -9.62 1.30
N SER A 122 -6.69 -10.04 0.10
CA SER A 122 -7.25 -9.48 -1.14
C SER A 122 -8.77 -9.67 -1.24
N LYS A 123 -9.28 -10.86 -0.87
CA LYS A 123 -10.73 -11.12 -0.82
C LYS A 123 -11.44 -10.24 0.21
N GLU A 124 -10.84 -10.04 1.39
CA GLU A 124 -11.39 -9.13 2.42
C GLU A 124 -11.45 -7.69 1.92
N ASN A 125 -10.37 -7.19 1.32
CA ASN A 125 -10.33 -5.85 0.73
C ASN A 125 -11.40 -5.68 -0.34
N LEU A 126 -11.62 -6.68 -1.20
CA LEU A 126 -12.68 -6.65 -2.21
C LEU A 126 -14.07 -6.60 -1.57
N SER A 127 -14.30 -7.36 -0.50
CA SER A 127 -15.55 -7.34 0.25
C SER A 127 -15.82 -5.97 0.88
N ILE A 128 -14.81 -5.37 1.50
CA ILE A 128 -14.89 -4.00 2.04
C ILE A 128 -15.22 -3.00 0.93
N GLY A 129 -14.56 -3.12 -0.23
CA GLY A 129 -14.83 -2.28 -1.40
C GLY A 129 -16.28 -2.39 -1.86
N LYS A 130 -16.84 -3.61 -1.95
CA LYS A 130 -18.25 -3.82 -2.30
C LYS A 130 -19.21 -3.18 -1.29
N MET A 131 -18.97 -3.37 0.01
CA MET A 131 -19.79 -2.73 1.06
C MET A 131 -19.72 -1.21 1.01
N MET A 132 -18.56 -0.64 0.66
CA MET A 132 -18.40 0.81 0.51
C MET A 132 -19.21 1.34 -0.67
N LEU A 133 -19.19 0.65 -1.81
CA LEU A 133 -20.01 1.00 -2.98
C LEU A 133 -21.51 0.95 -2.63
N GLU A 134 -21.99 -0.12 -2.01
CA GLU A 134 -23.39 -0.20 -1.57
C GLU A 134 -23.79 0.92 -0.61
N LYS A 135 -22.87 1.36 0.27
CA LYS A 135 -23.11 2.50 1.15
C LYS A 135 -23.14 3.82 0.39
N GLN A 136 -22.33 3.98 -0.65
CA GLN A 136 -22.36 5.15 -1.52
C GLN A 136 -23.67 5.19 -2.30
N ASP A 137 -24.12 4.08 -2.87
CA ASP A 137 -25.41 4.00 -3.59
C ASP A 137 -26.57 4.43 -2.68
N LYS A 138 -26.62 3.91 -1.45
CA LYS A 138 -27.63 4.33 -0.45
C LYS A 138 -27.52 5.81 -0.06
N MET A 139 -26.33 6.40 -0.15
CA MET A 139 -26.13 7.82 0.13
C MET A 139 -26.63 8.67 -1.04
N LEU A 140 -26.36 8.26 -2.28
CA LEU A 140 -26.87 8.89 -3.49
C LEU A 140 -28.40 8.89 -3.52
N GLU A 141 -29.04 7.74 -3.25
CA GLU A 141 -30.50 7.66 -3.15
C GLU A 141 -31.09 8.63 -2.10
N LYS A 142 -30.38 8.81 -0.97
CA LYS A 142 -30.81 9.77 0.05
C LYS A 142 -30.63 11.22 -0.38
N GLN A 143 -29.59 11.51 -1.17
CA GLN A 143 -29.38 12.84 -1.74
C GLN A 143 -30.46 13.15 -2.79
N ASP A 144 -30.79 12.20 -3.66
CA ASP A 144 -31.86 12.36 -4.66
C ASP A 144 -33.20 12.68 -3.97
N ARG A 145 -33.56 11.91 -2.93
CA ARG A 145 -34.77 12.19 -2.13
C ARG A 145 -34.72 13.54 -1.39
N MET A 146 -33.54 14.05 -1.08
CA MET A 146 -33.39 15.37 -0.46
C MET A 146 -33.59 16.48 -1.49
N LEU A 147 -33.05 16.31 -2.70
CA LEU A 147 -33.25 17.23 -3.83
C LEU A 147 -34.74 17.31 -4.20
N GLU A 148 -35.43 16.18 -4.33
CA GLU A 148 -36.88 16.17 -4.60
C GLU A 148 -37.68 16.95 -3.53
N LYS A 149 -37.30 16.83 -2.26
CA LYS A 149 -37.94 17.59 -1.18
C LYS A 149 -37.63 19.09 -1.23
N GLN A 150 -36.43 19.46 -1.66
CA GLN A 150 -36.08 20.86 -1.87
C GLN A 150 -36.87 21.45 -3.03
N ASP A 151 -37.01 20.73 -4.14
CA ASP A 151 -37.81 21.17 -5.28
C ASP A 151 -39.28 21.38 -4.88
N GLN A 152 -39.88 20.45 -4.12
CA GLN A 152 -41.23 20.62 -3.57
C GLN A 152 -41.36 21.80 -2.61
N MET A 153 -40.30 22.12 -1.87
CA MET A 153 -40.29 23.27 -0.97
C MET A 153 -40.24 24.58 -1.76
N LEU A 154 -39.41 24.64 -2.81
CA LEU A 154 -39.32 25.79 -3.70
C LEU A 154 -40.65 26.06 -4.42
N GLU A 155 -41.33 25.02 -4.90
CA GLU A 155 -42.65 25.16 -5.53
C GLU A 155 -43.69 25.76 -4.57
N LYS A 156 -43.70 25.33 -3.30
CA LYS A 156 -44.57 25.91 -2.27
C LYS A 156 -44.20 27.34 -1.91
N GLU A 157 -42.91 27.68 -1.89
CA GLU A 157 -42.45 29.06 -1.69
C GLU A 157 -42.94 29.96 -2.83
N ASP A 158 -42.85 29.50 -4.09
CA ASP A 158 -43.35 30.23 -5.26
C ASP A 158 -44.87 30.44 -5.21
N GLU A 159 -45.63 29.40 -4.81
CA GLU A 159 -47.09 29.51 -4.61
C GLU A 159 -47.43 30.54 -3.52
N THR A 160 -46.76 30.46 -2.37
CA THR A 160 -46.95 31.38 -1.24
C THR A 160 -46.60 32.82 -1.64
N LEU A 161 -45.51 33.02 -2.38
CA LEU A 161 -45.13 34.33 -2.92
C LEU A 161 -46.15 34.84 -3.93
N GLY A 162 -46.73 33.95 -4.74
CA GLY A 162 -47.84 34.24 -5.64
C GLY A 162 -49.06 34.78 -4.88
N GLU A 163 -49.50 34.09 -3.84
CA GLU A 163 -50.61 34.53 -2.98
C GLU A 163 -50.33 35.88 -2.32
N ILE A 164 -49.13 36.09 -1.76
CA ILE A 164 -48.73 37.37 -1.16
C ILE A 164 -48.76 38.50 -2.19
N ARG A 165 -48.27 38.27 -3.41
CA ARG A 165 -48.34 39.26 -4.50
C ARG A 165 -49.79 39.55 -4.88
N GLY A 166 -50.65 38.54 -4.95
CA GLY A 166 -52.08 38.66 -5.19
C GLY A 166 -52.78 39.51 -4.13
N MET A 167 -52.64 39.15 -2.86
CA MET A 167 -53.18 39.91 -1.73
C MET A 167 -52.71 41.37 -1.73
N ARG A 168 -51.43 41.62 -2.04
CA ARG A 168 -50.89 42.98 -2.15
C ARG A 168 -51.55 43.76 -3.28
N SER A 169 -51.81 43.12 -4.42
CA SER A 169 -52.52 43.74 -5.55
C SER A 169 -53.96 44.05 -5.18
N ASP A 170 -54.69 43.09 -4.60
CA ASP A 170 -56.08 43.27 -4.19
C ASP A 170 -56.23 44.39 -3.16
N LEU A 171 -55.30 44.45 -2.19
CA LEU A 171 -55.26 45.53 -1.21
C LEU A 171 -54.99 46.89 -1.86
N HIS A 172 -54.06 46.94 -2.82
CA HIS A 172 -53.76 48.16 -3.56
C HIS A 172 -54.99 48.67 -4.32
N ASP A 173 -55.66 47.80 -5.08
CA ASP A 173 -56.89 48.13 -5.82
C ASP A 173 -58.01 48.57 -4.88
N HIS A 174 -58.17 47.89 -3.74
CA HIS A 174 -59.15 48.26 -2.72
C HIS A 174 -58.89 49.66 -2.16
N LEU A 175 -57.62 49.97 -1.85
CA LEU A 175 -57.20 51.27 -1.33
C LEU A 175 -57.41 52.37 -2.37
N GLU A 176 -57.02 52.18 -3.63
CA GLU A 176 -57.26 53.16 -4.71
C GLU A 176 -58.75 53.48 -4.85
N ARG A 177 -59.62 52.46 -4.89
CA ARG A 177 -61.08 52.66 -4.96
C ARG A 177 -61.66 53.36 -3.74
N ARG A 178 -61.05 53.19 -2.57
CA ARG A 178 -61.47 53.91 -1.35
C ARG A 178 -60.98 55.36 -1.38
N PHE A 179 -59.75 55.61 -1.80
CA PHE A 179 -59.22 56.97 -1.91
C PHE A 179 -59.97 57.77 -2.95
N ALA A 180 -60.27 57.22 -4.14
CA ALA A 180 -61.08 57.89 -5.15
C ALA A 180 -62.45 58.31 -4.61
N ARG A 181 -63.15 57.42 -3.89
CA ARG A 181 -64.43 57.74 -3.24
C ARG A 181 -64.30 58.85 -2.20
N ILE A 182 -63.27 58.80 -1.36
CA ILE A 182 -63.00 59.85 -0.36
C ILE A 182 -62.69 61.18 -1.05
N GLU A 183 -61.93 61.17 -2.14
CA GLU A 183 -61.63 62.36 -2.93
C GLU A 183 -62.90 62.97 -3.52
N ASP A 184 -63.79 62.15 -4.08
CA ASP A 184 -65.12 62.57 -4.58
C ASP A 184 -65.97 63.18 -3.44
N ASP A 185 -66.09 62.49 -2.30
CA ASP A 185 -66.81 62.97 -1.12
C ASP A 185 -66.25 64.33 -0.64
N ILE A 186 -64.92 64.50 -0.64
CA ILE A 186 -64.26 65.77 -0.29
C ILE A 186 -64.61 66.87 -1.29
N VAL A 187 -64.66 66.56 -2.59
CA VAL A 187 -65.05 67.53 -3.63
C VAL A 187 -66.50 67.97 -3.42
N GLU A 188 -67.41 67.05 -3.13
CA GLU A 188 -68.81 67.36 -2.82
C GLU A 188 -68.93 68.25 -1.58
N ILE A 189 -68.25 67.91 -0.48
CA ILE A 189 -68.22 68.71 0.74
C ILE A 189 -67.69 70.13 0.46
N LYS A 190 -66.58 70.26 -0.28
CA LYS A 190 -66.02 71.56 -0.67
C LYS A 190 -67.01 72.38 -1.49
N ARG A 191 -67.77 71.74 -2.39
CA ARG A 191 -68.80 72.40 -3.19
C ARG A 191 -69.93 72.93 -2.31
N ALA A 192 -70.45 72.10 -1.41
CA ALA A 192 -71.49 72.48 -0.46
C ALA A 192 -71.06 73.65 0.43
N ILE A 193 -69.82 73.64 0.92
CA ILE A 193 -69.26 74.76 1.70
C ILE A 193 -69.19 76.05 0.88
N LYS A 194 -68.79 75.98 -0.40
CA LYS A 194 -68.73 77.15 -1.28
C LYS A 194 -70.11 77.76 -1.53
N GLU A 195 -71.14 76.93 -1.68
CA GLU A 195 -72.53 77.37 -1.83
C GLU A 195 -73.06 78.04 -0.55
N MET A 196 -72.65 77.54 0.64
CA MET A 196 -72.99 78.17 1.93
C MET A 196 -72.18 79.45 2.22
N GLY A 197 -70.96 79.58 1.69
CA GLY A 197 -70.08 80.73 1.88
C GLY A 197 -70.27 81.89 0.88
N GLY A 198 -71.17 81.73 -0.10
CA GLY A 198 -71.49 82.73 -1.13
C GLY A 198 -72.47 83.83 -0.70
N SER A 199 -72.43 84.26 0.55
CA SER A 199 -73.18 85.42 1.05
C SER A 199 -72.27 86.30 1.90
N TYR A 200 -71.49 87.14 1.22
CA TYR A 200 -71.04 88.45 1.68
C TYR A 200 -71.01 89.39 0.48
#